data_AF-V5HF96-F1
#
_entry.id   AF-V5HF96-F1
#
_cell.length_a   1.000
_cell.length_b   1.000
_cell.length_c   1.000
_cell.angle_alpha   90.00
_cell.angle_beta   90.00
_cell.angle_gamma   90.00
#
_symmetry.space_group_name_H-M   'P 1'
#
loop_
_entity.id
_entity.type
_entity.pdbx_description
1 polymer ?
#
loop_
_entity_poly.entity_id
_entity_poly.type
_entity_poly.pdbx_seq_one_letter_code
_entity_poly.pdbx_strand_id
1 'polypeptide(L)'
;MGKKKWSETGKPNQDICEFLQELAEYEKNVTRNVHKSMAYRKAAATLEKLPERVKSAEAAKELPGIGVKISQKIGEFLATGKVAKVEKIRADDSTSAIQDLTRVSGIGPAAARSLFERGISNVDDLRKDPSSLTQHQKIGLRHLEDFEKRIPREEVAQLEARILAECRALDEDYEAVVCGSYRRGLPSSGDVDLLVCHKLYRSQEGTDQKPPKLLARLAERLREVGVITDTMSLGGTKFAGVCRLDDSHPYRRLDMRLLPRDHFFCGLLYFTGSDIFNKSMRAHALQQGFTLSEYALRPLGSTGVAGEPVPVSSERDVFDWLGLPYREPQQRNGPVDE
;
A
#
# COMPACT_ATOMS: atom_id res chain seq x y z
N MET A 1 3.88 26.35 -7.87
CA MET A 1 5.09 26.41 -7.01
C MET A 1 6.26 25.83 -7.81
N GLY A 2 7.37 26.55 -7.93
CA GLY A 2 8.53 26.08 -8.69
C GLY A 2 9.13 24.81 -8.08
N LYS A 3 9.31 23.76 -8.87
CA LYS A 3 9.98 22.52 -8.41
C LYS A 3 11.41 22.87 -7.98
N LYS A 4 11.77 22.54 -6.73
CA LYS A 4 13.14 22.70 -6.22
C LYS A 4 14.11 21.90 -7.09
N LYS A 5 15.31 22.43 -7.35
CA LYS A 5 16.34 21.68 -8.07
C LYS A 5 16.76 20.47 -7.24
N TRP A 6 17.00 19.33 -7.88
CA TRP A 6 17.44 18.10 -7.19
C TRP A 6 18.74 18.31 -6.39
N SER A 7 19.56 19.30 -6.76
CA SER A 7 20.77 19.70 -6.03
C SER A 7 20.49 20.22 -4.60
N GLU A 8 19.24 20.60 -4.30
CA GLU A 8 18.83 21.16 -3.01
C GLU A 8 18.16 20.13 -2.09
N THR A 9 17.87 18.92 -2.58
CA THR A 9 17.13 17.89 -1.83
C THR A 9 18.01 16.81 -1.21
N GLY A 10 19.32 16.81 -1.51
CA GLY A 10 20.24 15.74 -1.11
C GLY A 10 19.95 14.39 -1.77
N LYS A 11 19.00 14.33 -2.72
CA LYS A 11 18.60 13.12 -3.46
C LYS A 11 18.93 13.30 -4.95
N PRO A 12 20.05 12.74 -5.45
CA PRO A 12 20.61 13.06 -6.76
C PRO A 12 19.70 12.81 -7.97
N ASN A 13 18.73 11.89 -7.83
CA ASN A 13 17.84 11.44 -8.89
C ASN A 13 16.36 11.78 -8.62
N GLN A 14 16.07 12.68 -7.68
CA GLN A 14 14.69 12.95 -7.22
C GLN A 14 13.76 13.39 -8.36
N ASP A 15 14.25 14.24 -9.26
CA ASP A 15 13.52 14.73 -10.45
C ASP A 15 13.18 13.60 -11.44
N ILE A 16 14.08 12.64 -11.60
CA ILE A 16 13.84 11.43 -12.40
C ILE A 16 12.79 10.56 -11.71
N CYS A 17 12.90 10.35 -10.40
CA CYS A 17 11.93 9.60 -9.62
C CYS A 17 10.52 10.20 -9.71
N GLU A 18 10.40 11.53 -9.68
CA GLU A 18 9.11 12.23 -9.80
C GLU A 18 8.39 11.90 -11.11
N PHE A 19 9.05 12.02 -12.26
CA PHE A 19 8.36 11.74 -13.53
C PHE A 19 8.06 10.24 -13.70
N LEU A 20 8.91 9.36 -13.17
CA LEU A 20 8.64 7.92 -13.17
C LEU A 20 7.43 7.58 -12.28
N GLN A 21 7.28 8.24 -11.13
CA GLN A 21 6.09 8.12 -10.27
C GLN A 21 4.84 8.65 -10.98
N GLU A 22 4.93 9.76 -11.68
CA GLU A 22 3.82 10.32 -12.48
C GLU A 22 3.40 9.35 -13.60
N LEU A 23 4.36 8.76 -14.32
CA LEU A 23 4.09 7.69 -15.28
C LEU A 23 3.48 6.46 -14.61
N ALA A 24 3.93 6.10 -13.41
CA ALA A 24 3.39 4.95 -12.68
C ALA A 24 1.93 5.16 -12.30
N GLU A 25 1.56 6.36 -11.84
CA GLU A 25 0.17 6.71 -11.53
C GLU A 25 -0.67 6.84 -12.80
N TYR A 26 -0.14 7.39 -13.89
CA TYR A 26 -0.85 7.37 -15.18
C TYR A 26 -1.17 5.94 -15.66
N GLU A 27 -0.18 5.05 -15.65
CA GLU A 27 -0.40 3.68 -16.11
C GLU A 27 -1.43 2.97 -15.21
N LYS A 28 -1.37 3.18 -13.90
CA LYS A 28 -2.32 2.63 -12.92
C LYS A 28 -3.73 3.21 -13.06
N ASN A 29 -3.83 4.54 -13.15
CA ASN A 29 -5.09 5.25 -12.97
C ASN A 29 -5.81 5.54 -14.30
N VAL A 30 -5.09 5.69 -15.41
CA VAL A 30 -5.71 6.00 -16.71
C VAL A 30 -5.75 4.76 -17.58
N THR A 31 -4.61 4.10 -17.78
CA THR A 31 -4.53 2.92 -18.67
C THR A 31 -4.89 1.60 -17.98
N ARG A 32 -5.01 1.61 -16.65
CA ARG A 32 -5.25 0.43 -15.80
C ARG A 32 -4.21 -0.68 -15.97
N ASN A 33 -2.99 -0.33 -16.37
CA ASN A 33 -1.87 -1.25 -16.55
C ASN A 33 -1.01 -1.33 -15.28
N VAL A 34 -1.39 -2.23 -14.38
CA VAL A 34 -0.71 -2.43 -13.09
C VAL A 34 0.74 -2.89 -13.29
N HIS A 35 1.03 -3.74 -14.27
CA HIS A 35 2.39 -4.23 -14.52
C HIS A 35 3.35 -3.09 -14.93
N LYS A 36 2.92 -2.20 -15.83
CA LYS A 36 3.72 -1.01 -16.20
C LYS A 36 3.86 -0.03 -15.05
N SER A 37 2.81 0.19 -14.27
CA SER A 37 2.89 1.01 -13.04
C SER A 37 3.95 0.48 -12.09
N MET A 38 4.00 -0.84 -11.88
CA MET A 38 5.02 -1.47 -11.04
C MET A 38 6.43 -1.34 -11.61
N ALA A 39 6.60 -1.48 -12.92
CA ALA A 39 7.91 -1.31 -13.56
C ALA A 39 8.46 0.11 -13.33
N TYR A 40 7.64 1.15 -13.48
CA TYR A 40 8.05 2.52 -13.19
C TYR A 40 8.32 2.75 -11.69
N ARG A 41 7.51 2.20 -10.79
CA ARG A 41 7.76 2.27 -9.33
C ARG A 41 9.06 1.56 -8.94
N LYS A 42 9.34 0.40 -9.52
CA LYS A 42 10.61 -0.31 -9.30
C LYS A 42 11.79 0.54 -9.76
N ALA A 43 11.73 1.09 -10.97
CA ALA A 43 12.78 1.97 -11.48
C ALA A 43 13.02 3.21 -10.58
N ALA A 44 11.96 3.86 -10.12
CA ALA A 44 12.07 4.99 -9.20
C ALA A 44 12.71 4.58 -7.87
N ALA A 45 12.31 3.44 -7.30
CA ALA A 45 12.88 2.92 -6.07
C ALA A 45 14.36 2.55 -6.21
N THR A 46 14.78 2.02 -7.36
CA THR A 46 16.20 1.76 -7.66
C THR A 46 16.99 3.07 -7.70
N LEU A 47 16.48 4.09 -8.38
CA LEU A 47 17.15 5.39 -8.54
C LEU A 47 17.21 6.20 -7.24
N GLU A 48 16.20 6.09 -6.39
CA GLU A 48 16.15 6.80 -5.10
C GLU A 48 17.26 6.35 -4.15
N LYS A 49 17.70 5.09 -4.23
CA LYS A 49 18.77 4.53 -3.40
C LYS A 49 20.17 4.90 -3.88
N LEU A 50 20.32 5.45 -5.09
CA LEU A 50 21.64 5.73 -5.64
C LEU A 50 22.26 6.95 -4.94
N PRO A 51 23.52 6.85 -4.50
CA PRO A 51 24.23 7.97 -3.89
C PRO A 51 24.66 9.03 -4.91
N GLU A 52 24.62 8.69 -6.20
CA GLU A 52 25.04 9.55 -7.29
C GLU A 52 23.95 9.70 -8.36
N ARG A 53 24.02 10.81 -9.10
CA ARG A 53 23.13 11.08 -10.22
C ARG A 53 23.46 10.20 -11.41
N VAL A 54 22.45 9.58 -12.00
CA VAL A 54 22.61 8.82 -13.25
C VAL A 54 22.93 9.77 -14.41
N LYS A 55 23.94 9.41 -15.21
CA LYS A 55 24.54 10.29 -16.23
C LYS A 55 24.06 10.03 -17.66
N SER A 56 23.52 8.84 -17.94
CA SER A 56 23.04 8.50 -19.29
C SER A 56 21.96 7.41 -19.28
N ALA A 57 21.33 7.18 -20.43
CA ALA A 57 20.37 6.08 -20.60
C ALA A 57 21.06 4.71 -20.45
N GLU A 58 22.28 4.56 -20.95
CA GLU A 58 23.06 3.32 -20.86
C GLU A 58 23.35 3.01 -19.40
N ALA A 59 23.87 3.98 -18.65
CA ALA A 59 24.10 3.84 -17.22
C ALA A 59 22.81 3.50 -16.44
N ALA A 60 21.68 4.10 -16.83
CA ALA A 60 20.39 3.78 -16.23
C ALA A 60 19.96 2.33 -16.50
N LYS A 61 20.19 1.82 -17.72
CA LYS A 61 19.76 0.49 -18.17
C LYS A 61 20.47 -0.64 -17.43
N GLU A 62 21.71 -0.43 -17.00
CA GLU A 62 22.47 -1.41 -16.22
C GLU A 62 21.90 -1.59 -14.79
N LEU A 63 21.01 -0.70 -14.35
CA LEU A 63 20.40 -0.78 -13.03
C LEU A 63 19.25 -1.80 -12.98
N PRO A 64 19.14 -2.58 -11.87
CA PRO A 64 18.05 -3.52 -11.69
C PRO A 64 16.66 -2.88 -11.83
N GLY A 65 15.81 -3.49 -12.65
CA GLY A 65 14.45 -3.03 -12.88
C GLY A 65 14.29 -1.91 -13.90
N ILE A 66 15.38 -1.45 -14.54
CA ILE A 66 15.33 -0.40 -15.57
C ILE A 66 15.57 -1.00 -16.96
N GLY A 67 14.48 -1.30 -17.67
CA GLY A 67 14.56 -1.78 -19.05
C GLY A 67 14.75 -0.67 -20.09
N VAL A 68 14.99 -1.07 -21.34
CA VAL A 68 15.25 -0.18 -22.50
C VAL A 68 14.26 0.99 -22.61
N LYS A 69 12.96 0.74 -22.44
CA LYS A 69 11.93 1.78 -22.58
C LYS A 69 11.93 2.81 -21.44
N ILE A 70 12.42 2.44 -20.27
CA ILE A 70 12.53 3.35 -19.11
C ILE A 70 13.84 4.13 -19.24
N SER A 71 14.94 3.44 -19.56
CA SER A 71 16.23 4.10 -19.74
C SER A 71 16.22 5.15 -20.86
N GLN A 72 15.52 4.88 -21.97
CA GLN A 72 15.30 5.87 -23.04
C GLN A 72 14.62 7.15 -22.54
N LYS A 73 13.62 7.04 -21.65
CA LYS A 73 12.94 8.22 -21.07
C LYS A 73 13.83 8.97 -20.10
N ILE A 74 14.67 8.25 -19.36
CA ILE A 74 15.68 8.86 -18.49
C ILE A 74 16.67 9.65 -19.35
N GLY A 75 17.16 9.07 -20.45
CA GLY A 75 18.04 9.76 -21.40
C GLY A 75 17.40 11.01 -22.00
N GLU A 76 16.14 10.91 -22.44
CA GLU A 76 15.35 12.05 -22.94
C GLU A 76 15.26 13.17 -21.89
N PHE A 77 14.96 12.80 -20.64
CA PHE A 77 14.87 13.75 -19.53
C PHE A 77 16.22 14.40 -19.21
N LEU A 78 17.31 13.64 -19.22
CA LEU A 78 18.65 14.17 -18.98
C LEU A 78 19.08 15.15 -20.07
N ALA A 79 18.68 14.91 -21.33
CA ALA A 79 19.03 15.77 -22.46
C ALA A 79 18.16 17.04 -22.54
N THR A 80 16.87 16.94 -22.20
CA THR A 80 15.88 18.01 -22.50
C THR A 80 15.25 18.63 -21.25
N GLY A 81 15.42 18.02 -20.08
CA GLY A 81 14.70 18.37 -18.86
C GLY A 81 13.22 17.95 -18.85
N LYS A 82 12.73 17.26 -19.88
CA LYS A 82 11.33 16.87 -20.07
C LYS A 82 11.20 15.46 -20.64
N VAL A 83 10.00 14.90 -20.54
CA VAL A 83 9.63 13.64 -21.21
C VAL A 83 8.36 13.89 -21.99
N ALA A 84 8.39 13.76 -23.32
CA ALA A 84 7.28 14.07 -24.22
C ALA A 84 5.99 13.33 -23.83
N LYS A 85 6.10 12.07 -23.38
CA LYS A 85 4.95 11.32 -22.87
C LYS A 85 4.33 11.96 -21.63
N VAL A 86 5.14 12.48 -20.70
CA VAL A 86 4.66 13.15 -19.48
C VAL A 86 3.99 14.48 -19.83
N GLU A 87 4.59 15.27 -20.73
CA GLU A 87 3.97 16.53 -21.17
C GLU A 87 2.62 16.28 -21.87
N LYS A 88 2.51 15.22 -22.68
CA LYS A 88 1.23 14.82 -23.30
C LYS A 88 0.18 14.39 -22.27
N ILE A 89 0.58 13.66 -21.24
CA ILE A 89 -0.29 13.25 -20.12
C ILE A 89 -0.85 14.47 -19.40
N ARG A 90 0.01 15.46 -19.10
CA ARG A 90 -0.37 16.70 -18.42
C ARG A 90 -1.32 17.58 -19.24
N ALA A 91 -1.21 17.52 -20.57
CA ALA A 91 -2.05 18.28 -21.48
C ALA A 91 -3.42 17.64 -21.75
N ASP A 92 -3.67 16.40 -21.31
CA ASP A 92 -4.93 15.70 -21.50
C ASP A 92 -5.87 15.94 -20.31
N ASP A 93 -6.94 16.72 -20.52
CA ASP A 93 -7.88 17.12 -19.46
C ASP A 93 -8.51 15.91 -18.76
N SER A 94 -8.81 14.83 -19.49
CA SER A 94 -9.37 13.60 -18.91
C SER A 94 -8.38 12.92 -17.96
N THR A 95 -7.10 12.93 -18.31
CA THR A 95 -6.02 12.37 -17.50
C THR A 95 -5.80 13.20 -16.24
N SER A 96 -5.72 14.53 -16.38
CA SER A 96 -5.58 15.45 -15.25
C SER A 96 -6.76 15.32 -14.27
N ALA A 97 -7.98 15.23 -14.78
CA ALA A 97 -9.17 15.01 -13.97
C ALA A 97 -9.15 13.66 -13.25
N ILE A 98 -8.81 12.58 -13.96
CA ILE A 98 -8.71 11.25 -13.35
C ILE A 98 -7.63 11.22 -12.25
N GLN A 99 -6.48 11.84 -12.48
CA GLN A 99 -5.42 11.93 -11.49
C GLN A 99 -5.86 12.71 -10.25
N ASP A 100 -6.50 13.87 -10.43
CA ASP A 100 -6.96 14.69 -9.31
C ASP A 100 -8.05 13.98 -8.48
N LEU A 101 -9.06 13.41 -9.15
CA LEU A 101 -10.16 12.73 -8.49
C LEU A 101 -9.73 11.45 -7.76
N THR A 102 -8.71 10.73 -8.27
CA THR A 102 -8.19 9.51 -7.63
C THR A 102 -7.37 9.77 -6.36
N ARG A 103 -7.08 11.03 -6.03
CA ARG A 103 -6.51 11.42 -4.72
C ARG A 103 -7.51 11.17 -3.59
N VAL A 104 -8.81 11.27 -3.87
CA VAL A 104 -9.88 11.04 -2.89
C VAL A 104 -10.00 9.55 -2.59
N SER A 105 -9.77 9.15 -1.33
CA SER A 105 -9.95 7.76 -0.90
C SER A 105 -11.35 7.25 -1.23
N GLY A 106 -11.43 6.09 -1.88
CA GLY A 106 -12.69 5.51 -2.36
C GLY A 106 -13.04 5.86 -3.81
N ILE A 107 -12.30 6.77 -4.45
CA ILE A 107 -12.42 7.05 -5.88
C ILE A 107 -11.28 6.35 -6.62
N GLY A 108 -11.60 5.21 -7.24
CA GLY A 108 -10.69 4.53 -8.15
C GLY A 108 -10.80 5.04 -9.60
N PRO A 109 -9.91 4.57 -10.48
CA PRO A 109 -9.87 4.93 -11.92
C PRO A 109 -11.20 4.92 -12.65
N ALA A 110 -12.01 3.88 -12.41
CA ALA A 110 -13.32 3.73 -13.05
C ALA A 110 -14.33 4.76 -12.54
N ALA A 111 -14.35 5.01 -11.23
CA ALA A 111 -15.22 6.01 -10.63
C ALA A 111 -14.81 7.43 -11.05
N ALA A 112 -13.50 7.73 -11.07
CA ALA A 112 -12.99 9.02 -11.54
C ALA A 112 -13.37 9.31 -13.00
N ARG A 113 -13.25 8.31 -13.89
CA ARG A 113 -13.70 8.45 -15.27
C ARG A 113 -15.19 8.72 -15.39
N SER A 114 -16.01 7.97 -14.65
CA SER A 114 -17.46 8.18 -14.63
C SER A 114 -17.85 9.57 -14.10
N LEU A 115 -17.12 10.10 -13.10
CA LEU A 115 -17.30 11.46 -12.60
C LEU A 115 -16.94 12.50 -13.67
N PHE A 116 -15.82 12.31 -14.37
CA PHE A 116 -15.39 13.18 -15.47
C PHE A 116 -16.42 13.21 -16.61
N GLU A 117 -16.95 12.06 -17.01
CA GLU A 117 -18.02 11.96 -18.02
C GLU A 117 -19.32 12.68 -17.60
N ARG A 118 -19.51 12.91 -16.29
CA ARG A 118 -20.62 13.68 -15.71
C ARG A 118 -20.28 15.16 -15.50
N GLY A 119 -19.13 15.63 -15.98
CA GLY A 119 -18.69 17.02 -15.89
C GLY A 119 -17.96 17.39 -14.61
N ILE A 120 -17.60 16.42 -13.75
CA ILE A 120 -16.83 16.66 -12.53
C ILE A 120 -15.35 16.46 -12.88
N SER A 121 -14.59 17.55 -12.90
CA SER A 121 -13.23 17.54 -13.45
C SER A 121 -12.12 17.57 -12.41
N ASN A 122 -12.45 17.87 -11.16
CA ASN A 122 -11.48 18.03 -10.08
C ASN A 122 -12.14 17.85 -8.70
N VAL A 123 -11.32 17.85 -7.64
CA VAL A 123 -11.77 17.73 -6.26
C VAL A 123 -12.67 18.89 -5.82
N ASP A 124 -12.47 20.11 -6.32
CA ASP A 124 -13.30 21.25 -5.95
C ASP A 124 -14.72 21.15 -6.51
N ASP A 125 -14.88 20.53 -7.69
CA ASP A 125 -16.20 20.19 -8.23
C ASP A 125 -16.92 19.17 -7.34
N LEU A 126 -16.19 18.17 -6.80
CA LEU A 126 -16.75 17.22 -5.83
C LEU A 126 -17.21 17.89 -4.52
N ARG A 127 -16.51 18.93 -4.08
CA ARG A 127 -16.87 19.68 -2.85
C ARG A 127 -18.18 20.44 -3.01
N LYS A 128 -18.47 20.91 -4.22
CA LYS A 128 -19.72 21.65 -4.53
C LYS A 128 -20.94 20.72 -4.52
N ASP A 129 -20.79 19.48 -5.00
CA ASP A 129 -21.86 18.48 -4.98
C ASP A 129 -21.38 17.08 -4.57
N PRO A 130 -21.29 16.79 -3.26
CA PRO A 130 -20.91 15.48 -2.76
C PRO A 130 -22.07 14.48 -2.74
N SER A 131 -23.27 14.84 -3.23
CA SER A 131 -24.49 14.03 -3.06
C SER A 131 -24.36 12.63 -3.68
N SER A 132 -23.73 12.57 -4.86
CA SER A 132 -23.52 11.33 -5.62
C SER A 132 -22.38 10.44 -5.10
N LEU A 133 -21.67 10.88 -4.05
CA LEU A 133 -20.58 10.12 -3.46
C LEU A 133 -21.08 9.07 -2.46
N THR A 134 -20.44 7.90 -2.47
CA THR A 134 -20.61 6.88 -1.43
C THR A 134 -20.09 7.38 -0.07
N GLN A 135 -20.47 6.71 1.03
CA GLN A 135 -20.00 7.12 2.36
C GLN A 135 -18.47 7.08 2.50
N HIS A 136 -17.82 6.07 1.91
CA HIS A 136 -16.35 6.02 1.84
C HIS A 136 -15.82 7.28 1.16
N GLN A 137 -16.32 7.61 -0.02
CA GLN A 137 -15.84 8.75 -0.81
C GLN A 137 -16.11 10.10 -0.11
N LYS A 138 -17.24 10.24 0.60
CA LYS A 138 -17.54 11.43 1.40
C LYS A 138 -16.52 11.65 2.52
N ILE A 139 -16.18 10.59 3.25
CA ILE A 139 -15.14 10.65 4.29
C ILE A 139 -13.77 10.90 3.66
N GLY A 140 -13.47 10.25 2.54
CA GLY A 140 -12.23 10.46 1.78
C GLY A 140 -12.05 11.89 1.29
N LEU A 141 -13.15 12.54 0.87
CA LEU A 141 -13.15 13.94 0.45
C LEU A 141 -13.01 14.89 1.64
N ARG A 142 -13.69 14.59 2.75
CA ARG A 142 -13.65 15.41 3.98
C ARG A 142 -12.24 15.52 4.56
N HIS A 143 -11.50 14.41 4.55
CA HIS A 143 -10.18 14.30 5.18
C HIS A 143 -9.02 14.25 4.17
N LEU A 144 -9.25 14.67 2.92
CA LEU A 144 -8.29 14.55 1.83
C LEU A 144 -6.93 15.16 2.19
N GLU A 145 -6.93 16.41 2.63
CA GLU A 145 -5.71 17.14 3.00
C GLU A 145 -4.91 16.45 4.11
N ASP A 146 -5.61 15.81 5.05
CA ASP A 146 -4.97 15.11 6.17
C ASP A 146 -4.43 13.73 5.76
N PHE A 147 -5.13 13.04 4.86
CA PHE A 147 -4.68 11.75 4.31
C PHE A 147 -3.46 11.88 3.40
N GLU A 148 -3.24 13.06 2.80
CA GLU A 148 -2.03 13.35 2.02
C GLU A 148 -0.80 13.64 2.90
N LYS A 149 -0.98 13.89 4.20
CA LYS A 149 0.12 14.11 5.15
C LYS A 149 0.69 12.78 5.62
N ARG A 150 2.01 12.64 5.54
CA ARG A 150 2.75 11.54 6.19
C ARG A 150 2.55 11.55 7.71
N ILE A 151 2.58 10.37 8.31
CA ILE A 151 2.48 10.17 9.76
C ILE A 151 3.88 9.95 10.32
N PRO A 152 4.44 10.84 11.17
CA PRO A 152 5.70 10.60 11.84
C PRO A 152 5.69 9.28 12.62
N ARG A 153 6.81 8.55 12.65
CA ARG A 153 6.91 7.27 13.35
C ARG A 153 6.47 7.34 14.81
N GLU A 154 6.81 8.42 15.49
CA GLU A 154 6.46 8.67 16.89
C GLU A 154 4.94 8.74 17.10
N GLU A 155 4.21 9.38 16.19
CA GLU A 155 2.75 9.44 16.24
C GLU A 155 2.13 8.05 16.04
N VAL A 156 2.68 7.23 15.13
CA VAL A 156 2.24 5.83 14.95
C VAL A 156 2.51 5.00 16.21
N ALA A 157 3.64 5.20 16.88
CA ALA A 157 3.97 4.49 18.12
C ALA A 157 2.99 4.82 19.27
N GLN A 158 2.57 6.09 19.38
CA GLN A 158 1.57 6.50 20.37
C GLN A 158 0.17 5.93 20.05
N LEU A 159 -0.22 5.92 18.77
CA LEU A 159 -1.45 5.24 18.32
C LEU A 159 -1.39 3.74 18.58
N GLU A 160 -0.27 3.07 18.28
CA GLU A 160 -0.05 1.66 18.58
C GLU A 160 -0.23 1.39 20.08
N ALA A 161 0.43 2.16 20.95
CA ALA A 161 0.33 1.97 22.40
C ALA A 161 -1.12 2.06 22.90
N ARG A 162 -1.89 3.06 22.43
CA ARG A 162 -3.31 3.20 22.76
C ARG A 162 -4.14 2.04 22.23
N ILE A 163 -4.01 1.72 20.95
CA ILE A 163 -4.78 0.64 20.30
C ILE A 163 -4.52 -0.70 20.99
N LEU A 164 -3.26 -1.05 21.23
CA LEU A 164 -2.89 -2.33 21.86
C LEU A 164 -3.34 -2.42 23.33
N ALA A 165 -3.37 -1.29 24.06
CA ALA A 165 -3.93 -1.26 25.40
C ALA A 165 -5.44 -1.56 25.39
N GLU A 166 -6.18 -0.97 24.45
CA GLU A 166 -7.62 -1.22 24.30
C GLU A 166 -7.94 -2.62 23.79
N CYS A 167 -7.12 -3.18 22.89
CA CYS A 167 -7.25 -4.58 22.47
C CYS A 167 -7.16 -5.52 23.68
N ARG A 168 -6.12 -5.35 24.52
CA ARG A 168 -5.92 -6.18 25.72
C ARG A 168 -7.01 -5.98 26.77
N ALA A 169 -7.49 -4.76 26.94
CA ALA A 169 -8.58 -4.46 27.89
C ALA A 169 -9.93 -5.02 27.42
N LEU A 170 -10.15 -5.12 26.11
CA LEU A 170 -11.36 -5.68 25.52
C LEU A 170 -11.43 -7.20 25.68
N ASP A 171 -10.33 -7.89 25.38
CA ASP A 171 -10.19 -9.34 25.52
C ASP A 171 -8.69 -9.72 25.48
N GLU A 172 -8.18 -10.46 26.46
CA GLU A 172 -6.77 -10.88 26.49
C GLU A 172 -6.42 -11.88 25.37
N ASP A 173 -7.43 -12.46 24.73
CA ASP A 173 -7.28 -13.38 23.61
C ASP A 173 -7.08 -12.67 22.26
N TYR A 174 -7.20 -11.34 22.20
CA TYR A 174 -6.78 -10.56 21.03
C TYR A 174 -5.26 -10.51 20.93
N GLU A 175 -4.75 -10.86 19.76
CA GLU A 175 -3.37 -10.61 19.36
C GLU A 175 -3.38 -9.61 18.21
N ALA A 176 -2.70 -8.48 18.39
CA ALA A 176 -2.68 -7.41 17.41
C ALA A 176 -1.26 -6.86 17.20
N VAL A 177 -0.92 -6.51 15.96
CA VAL A 177 0.38 -5.99 15.57
C VAL A 177 0.20 -4.87 14.55
N VAL A 178 0.79 -3.70 14.80
CA VAL A 178 0.84 -2.63 13.79
C VAL A 178 1.89 -3.01 12.74
N CYS A 179 1.45 -3.07 11.48
CA CYS A 179 2.18 -3.63 10.34
C CYS A 179 2.63 -2.51 9.37
N GLY A 180 2.58 -2.79 8.07
CA GLY A 180 2.87 -1.82 7.02
C GLY A 180 4.27 -1.21 7.11
N SER A 181 4.39 0.03 6.65
CA SER A 181 5.64 0.80 6.72
C SER A 181 6.19 0.97 8.13
N TYR A 182 5.31 0.99 9.13
CA TYR A 182 5.72 1.13 10.53
C TYR A 182 6.54 -0.08 10.99
N ARG A 183 6.04 -1.31 10.74
CA ARG A 183 6.78 -2.53 11.07
C ARG A 183 8.08 -2.69 10.28
N ARG A 184 8.13 -2.13 9.06
CA ARG A 184 9.37 -2.07 8.25
C ARG A 184 10.36 -0.99 8.70
N GLY A 185 10.13 -0.32 9.83
CA GLY A 185 11.09 0.63 10.40
C GLY A 185 11.19 1.97 9.68
N LEU A 186 10.22 2.32 8.81
CA LEU A 186 10.29 3.61 8.11
C LEU A 186 10.09 4.78 9.10
N PRO A 187 10.73 5.94 8.85
CA PRO A 187 10.64 7.13 9.72
C PRO A 187 9.26 7.81 9.67
N SER A 188 8.45 7.47 8.67
CA SER A 188 7.05 7.87 8.58
C SER A 188 6.21 6.76 7.92
N SER A 189 4.90 6.81 8.10
CA SER A 189 3.90 5.95 7.45
C SER A 189 2.88 6.76 6.64
N GLY A 190 2.12 6.10 5.77
CA GLY A 190 1.00 6.72 5.05
C GLY A 190 -0.30 6.63 5.84
N ASP A 191 -0.43 5.52 6.56
CA ASP A 191 -1.58 5.10 7.33
C ASP A 191 -1.12 4.19 8.49
N VAL A 192 -2.07 3.75 9.30
CA VAL A 192 -1.88 2.75 10.35
C VAL A 192 -2.53 1.44 9.90
N ASP A 193 -1.72 0.39 9.77
CA ASP A 193 -2.16 -0.95 9.40
C ASP A 193 -2.16 -1.85 10.65
N LEU A 194 -3.31 -2.32 11.11
CA LEU A 194 -3.42 -3.20 12.28
C LEU A 194 -3.81 -4.62 11.87
N LEU A 195 -2.87 -5.56 12.00
CA LEU A 195 -3.21 -6.98 11.92
C LEU A 195 -3.79 -7.44 13.24
N VAL A 196 -4.89 -8.19 13.20
CA VAL A 196 -5.57 -8.72 14.38
C VAL A 196 -5.86 -10.20 14.18
N CYS A 197 -5.71 -10.99 15.23
CA CYS A 197 -6.29 -12.33 15.35
C CYS A 197 -6.80 -12.55 16.77
N HIS A 198 -7.55 -13.64 16.95
CA HIS A 198 -8.17 -13.98 18.23
C HIS A 198 -8.16 -15.49 18.42
N LYS A 199 -7.93 -15.99 19.64
CA LYS A 199 -7.84 -17.44 19.89
C LYS A 199 -9.07 -18.23 19.43
N LEU A 200 -10.26 -17.64 19.56
CA LEU A 200 -11.54 -18.21 19.10
C LEU A 200 -11.73 -18.27 17.58
N TYR A 201 -10.94 -17.53 16.78
CA TYR A 201 -11.08 -17.53 15.33
C TYR A 201 -9.94 -18.30 14.68
N ARG A 202 -10.23 -19.50 14.19
CA ARG A 202 -9.28 -20.39 13.50
C ARG A 202 -9.88 -20.82 12.16
N SER A 203 -9.04 -21.20 11.20
CA SER A 203 -9.55 -21.80 9.97
C SER A 203 -10.17 -23.15 10.30
N GLN A 204 -11.29 -23.45 9.66
CA GLN A 204 -11.91 -24.78 9.70
C GLN A 204 -11.91 -25.30 8.27
N GLU A 205 -11.46 -26.54 8.07
CA GLU A 205 -11.53 -27.20 6.77
C GLU A 205 -12.99 -27.29 6.30
N GLY A 206 -13.24 -26.88 5.05
CA GLY A 206 -14.52 -27.11 4.37
C GLY A 206 -15.72 -26.31 4.88
N THR A 207 -15.56 -25.31 5.76
CA THR A 207 -16.69 -24.46 6.19
C THR A 207 -16.41 -22.97 6.00
N ASP A 208 -17.34 -22.27 5.34
CA ASP A 208 -17.42 -20.81 5.32
C ASP A 208 -17.94 -20.30 6.67
N GLN A 209 -17.20 -20.56 7.74
CA GLN A 209 -17.59 -20.07 9.05
C GLN A 209 -17.50 -18.55 9.04
N LYS A 210 -18.66 -17.89 9.23
CA LYS A 210 -18.68 -16.42 9.33
C LYS A 210 -17.73 -16.02 10.46
N PRO A 211 -16.81 -15.08 10.21
CA PRO A 211 -15.92 -14.60 11.25
C PRO A 211 -16.80 -14.11 12.42
N PRO A 212 -16.46 -14.44 13.67
CA PRO A 212 -17.21 -13.91 14.80
C PRO A 212 -17.14 -12.37 14.78
N LYS A 213 -18.06 -11.69 15.46
CA LYS A 213 -18.16 -10.20 15.48
C LYS A 213 -16.96 -9.50 16.16
N LEU A 214 -15.80 -10.15 16.22
CA LEU A 214 -14.56 -9.69 16.84
C LEU A 214 -14.08 -8.36 16.28
N LEU A 215 -14.07 -8.21 14.96
CA LEU A 215 -13.59 -6.97 14.35
C LEU A 215 -14.55 -5.80 14.60
N ALA A 216 -15.86 -6.07 14.57
CA ALA A 216 -16.88 -5.08 14.87
C ALA A 216 -16.79 -4.62 16.34
N ARG A 217 -16.66 -5.56 17.29
CA ARG A 217 -16.46 -5.27 18.72
C ARG A 217 -15.22 -4.40 18.96
N LEU A 218 -14.09 -4.75 18.33
CA LEU A 218 -12.86 -3.95 18.45
C LEU A 218 -13.04 -2.54 17.86
N ALA A 219 -13.66 -2.42 16.68
CA ALA A 219 -13.93 -1.13 16.04
C ALA A 219 -14.89 -0.26 16.87
N GLU A 220 -15.87 -0.85 17.55
CA GLU A 220 -16.75 -0.17 18.49
C GLU A 220 -15.98 0.31 19.71
N ARG A 221 -15.17 -0.54 20.34
CA ARG A 221 -14.34 -0.18 21.49
C ARG A 221 -13.41 1.00 21.18
N LEU A 222 -12.69 0.94 20.05
CA LEU A 222 -11.79 2.00 19.63
C LEU A 222 -12.52 3.31 19.28
N ARG A 223 -13.80 3.25 18.90
CA ARG A 223 -14.64 4.44 18.69
C ARG A 223 -15.08 5.06 20.01
N GLU A 224 -15.48 4.24 20.98
CA GLU A 224 -15.89 4.68 22.32
C GLU A 224 -14.78 5.44 23.05
N VAL A 225 -13.53 4.99 22.89
CA VAL A 225 -12.35 5.67 23.48
C VAL A 225 -11.78 6.79 22.60
N GLY A 226 -12.49 7.16 21.53
CA GLY A 226 -12.13 8.28 20.65
C GLY A 226 -10.91 8.05 19.75
N VAL A 227 -10.42 6.81 19.60
CA VAL A 227 -9.34 6.51 18.65
C VAL A 227 -9.88 6.50 17.22
N ILE A 228 -11.00 5.83 16.96
CA ILE A 228 -11.68 5.82 15.65
C ILE A 228 -12.69 6.96 15.58
N THR A 229 -12.56 7.81 14.57
CA THR A 229 -13.44 8.97 14.35
C THR A 229 -14.47 8.71 13.26
N ASP A 230 -14.11 7.96 12.22
CA ASP A 230 -15.01 7.66 11.10
C ASP A 230 -14.83 6.22 10.61
N THR A 231 -15.92 5.62 10.13
CA THR A 231 -15.91 4.29 9.49
C THR A 231 -16.22 4.44 8.01
N MET A 232 -15.27 4.06 7.15
CA MET A 232 -15.45 4.09 5.70
C MET A 232 -16.05 2.77 5.20
N SER A 233 -15.58 1.64 5.76
CA SER A 233 -16.18 0.32 5.57
C SER A 233 -15.88 -0.60 6.75
N LEU A 234 -16.83 -1.46 7.09
CA LEU A 234 -16.66 -2.51 8.10
C LEU A 234 -17.29 -3.80 7.58
N GLY A 235 -16.43 -4.79 7.28
CA GLY A 235 -16.82 -6.16 6.97
C GLY A 235 -16.45 -7.12 8.10
N GLY A 236 -16.68 -8.42 7.88
CA GLY A 236 -16.37 -9.45 8.89
C GLY A 236 -14.89 -9.59 9.22
N THR A 237 -14.00 -9.38 8.23
CA THR A 237 -12.54 -9.53 8.39
C THR A 237 -11.73 -8.29 8.05
N LYS A 238 -12.35 -7.24 7.51
CA LYS A 238 -11.65 -6.01 7.13
C LYS A 238 -12.41 -4.79 7.61
N PHE A 239 -11.69 -3.84 8.17
CA PHE A 239 -12.16 -2.51 8.49
C PHE A 239 -11.27 -1.49 7.79
N ALA A 240 -11.89 -0.45 7.25
CA ALA A 240 -11.21 0.73 6.76
C ALA A 240 -11.89 1.96 7.36
N GLY A 241 -11.12 2.80 8.03
CA GLY A 241 -11.66 3.95 8.73
C GLY A 241 -10.64 5.05 8.92
N VAL A 242 -10.95 5.90 9.90
CA VAL A 242 -10.18 7.07 10.26
C VAL A 242 -9.94 7.03 11.75
N CYS A 243 -8.69 7.27 12.14
CA CYS A 243 -8.28 7.40 13.52
C CYS A 243 -7.58 8.73 13.74
N ARG A 244 -7.46 9.12 15.01
CA ARG A 244 -6.75 10.34 15.39
C ARG A 244 -6.16 10.17 16.78
N LEU A 245 -4.97 10.70 16.97
CA LEU A 245 -4.30 10.62 18.26
C LEU A 245 -4.99 11.55 19.27
N ASP A 246 -5.22 12.82 18.91
CA ASP A 246 -5.96 13.80 19.71
C ASP A 246 -6.35 15.06 18.88
N ASP A 247 -7.09 15.98 19.52
CA ASP A 247 -7.13 17.45 19.36
C ASP A 247 -6.16 18.14 18.38
N SER A 248 -4.88 17.85 18.53
CA SER A 248 -3.78 18.56 17.86
C SER A 248 -3.24 17.85 16.62
N HIS A 249 -3.66 16.60 16.39
CA HIS A 249 -3.15 15.77 15.30
C HIS A 249 -4.10 15.71 14.10
N PRO A 250 -3.56 15.56 12.86
CA PRO A 250 -4.38 15.31 11.68
C PRO A 250 -5.18 14.01 11.76
N TYR A 251 -6.26 13.91 11.00
CA TYR A 251 -6.99 12.65 10.82
C TYR A 251 -6.17 11.65 10.00
N ARG A 252 -6.01 10.42 10.49
CA ARG A 252 -5.18 9.38 9.89
C ARG A 252 -6.01 8.21 9.40
N ARG A 253 -5.61 7.61 8.28
CA ARG A 253 -6.20 6.36 7.79
C ARG A 253 -5.83 5.21 8.74
N LEU A 254 -6.81 4.38 9.06
CA LEU A 254 -6.65 3.13 9.81
C LEU A 254 -7.26 1.98 9.03
N ASP A 255 -6.45 0.98 8.71
CA ASP A 255 -6.90 -0.29 8.14
C ASP A 255 -6.68 -1.40 9.16
N MET A 256 -7.72 -2.16 9.46
CA MET A 256 -7.62 -3.34 10.33
C MET A 256 -7.95 -4.60 9.53
N ARG A 257 -7.16 -5.65 9.73
CA ARG A 257 -7.35 -6.96 9.10
C ARG A 257 -7.43 -8.03 10.17
N LEU A 258 -8.58 -8.67 10.30
CA LEU A 258 -8.76 -9.86 11.12
C LEU A 258 -8.44 -11.10 10.29
N LEU A 259 -7.56 -11.96 10.80
CA LEU A 259 -7.26 -13.28 10.21
C LEU A 259 -7.47 -14.40 11.22
N PRO A 260 -7.74 -15.63 10.73
CA PRO A 260 -7.66 -16.82 11.56
C PRO A 260 -6.29 -16.94 12.23
N ARG A 261 -6.27 -17.38 13.49
CA ARG A 261 -5.05 -17.42 14.32
C ARG A 261 -3.94 -18.29 13.72
N ASP A 262 -4.31 -19.38 13.08
CA ASP A 262 -3.45 -20.32 12.38
C ASP A 262 -2.88 -19.76 11.06
N HIS A 263 -3.45 -18.70 10.51
CA HIS A 263 -2.94 -17.97 9.35
C HIS A 263 -2.07 -16.76 9.72
N PHE A 264 -1.82 -16.53 11.01
CA PHE A 264 -1.24 -15.30 11.52
C PHE A 264 0.10 -14.92 10.85
N PHE A 265 1.02 -15.85 10.67
CA PHE A 265 2.35 -15.53 10.13
C PHE A 265 2.35 -15.25 8.62
N CYS A 266 1.52 -15.93 7.84
CA CYS A 266 1.30 -15.57 6.44
C CYS A 266 0.63 -14.20 6.32
N GLY A 267 -0.31 -13.90 7.22
CA GLY A 267 -0.94 -12.61 7.37
C GLY A 267 0.00 -11.48 7.75
N LEU A 268 0.88 -11.74 8.71
CA LEU A 268 1.90 -10.82 9.19
C LEU A 268 2.88 -10.48 8.08
N LEU A 269 3.36 -11.50 7.36
CA LEU A 269 4.22 -11.32 6.19
C LEU A 269 3.54 -10.44 5.13
N TYR A 270 2.29 -10.78 4.78
CA TYR A 270 1.48 -10.01 3.83
C TYR A 270 1.29 -8.55 4.28
N PHE A 271 0.87 -8.32 5.51
CA PHE A 271 0.48 -6.98 5.94
C PHE A 271 1.68 -6.11 6.33
N THR A 272 2.85 -6.73 6.58
CA THR A 272 4.14 -6.02 6.70
C THR A 272 4.57 -5.44 5.35
N GLY A 273 4.35 -6.16 4.25
CA GLY A 273 4.73 -5.72 2.91
C GLY A 273 6.26 -5.55 2.75
N SER A 274 6.73 -4.69 1.84
CA SER A 274 5.98 -3.76 0.98
C SER A 274 5.13 -4.46 -0.10
N ASP A 275 4.33 -3.69 -0.86
CA ASP A 275 3.56 -4.25 -1.98
C ASP A 275 4.46 -4.83 -3.08
N ILE A 276 5.63 -4.20 -3.31
CA ILE A 276 6.69 -4.71 -4.19
C ILE A 276 7.25 -6.02 -3.65
N PHE A 277 7.63 -6.05 -2.36
CA PHE A 277 8.16 -7.25 -1.71
C PHE A 277 7.17 -8.42 -1.84
N ASN A 278 5.92 -8.22 -1.43
CA ASN A 278 4.87 -9.24 -1.51
C ASN A 278 4.68 -9.78 -2.93
N LYS A 279 4.67 -8.91 -3.95
CA LYS A 279 4.52 -9.34 -5.34
C LYS A 279 5.70 -10.18 -5.80
N SER A 280 6.92 -9.75 -5.48
CA SER A 280 8.13 -10.52 -5.84
C SER A 280 8.20 -11.86 -5.11
N MET A 281 7.89 -11.90 -3.81
CA MET A 281 7.88 -13.13 -3.03
C MET A 281 6.81 -14.11 -3.51
N ARG A 282 5.62 -13.63 -3.89
CA ARG A 282 4.58 -14.46 -4.51
C ARG A 282 5.00 -14.97 -5.89
N ALA A 283 5.67 -14.16 -6.70
CA ALA A 283 6.20 -14.59 -7.98
C ALA A 283 7.28 -15.67 -7.83
N HIS A 284 8.19 -15.49 -6.87
CA HIS A 284 9.19 -16.50 -6.50
C HIS A 284 8.51 -17.79 -6.00
N ALA A 285 7.49 -17.68 -5.14
CA ALA A 285 6.72 -18.83 -4.68
C ALA A 285 6.17 -19.66 -5.85
N LEU A 286 5.59 -19.01 -6.85
CA LEU A 286 5.08 -19.69 -8.06
C LEU A 286 6.20 -20.42 -8.82
N GLN A 287 7.40 -19.84 -8.91
CA GLN A 287 8.55 -20.48 -9.54
C GLN A 287 9.05 -21.69 -8.76
N GLN A 288 8.91 -21.68 -7.43
CA GLN A 288 9.23 -22.81 -6.55
C GLN A 288 8.10 -23.85 -6.45
N GLY A 289 7.01 -23.71 -7.23
CA GLY A 289 5.88 -24.63 -7.20
C GLY A 289 4.96 -24.43 -6.00
N PHE A 290 4.86 -23.21 -5.48
CA PHE A 290 3.95 -22.83 -4.39
C PHE A 290 3.06 -21.64 -4.78
N THR A 291 1.93 -21.49 -4.09
CA THR A 291 1.13 -20.26 -4.10
C THR A 291 1.07 -19.68 -2.69
N LEU A 292 1.42 -18.39 -2.57
CA LEU A 292 1.47 -17.66 -1.31
C LEU A 292 0.35 -16.62 -1.24
N SER A 293 -0.43 -16.66 -0.17
CA SER A 293 -1.51 -15.71 0.14
C SER A 293 -1.32 -15.14 1.56
N GLU A 294 -2.17 -14.20 1.96
CA GLU A 294 -2.24 -13.78 3.36
C GLU A 294 -2.75 -14.87 4.31
N TYR A 295 -3.31 -15.96 3.77
CA TYR A 295 -3.87 -17.04 4.58
C TYR A 295 -2.85 -18.17 4.76
N ALA A 296 -2.32 -18.68 3.66
CA ALA A 296 -1.34 -19.77 3.71
C ALA A 296 -0.40 -19.79 2.50
N LEU A 297 0.67 -20.55 2.67
CA LEU A 297 1.51 -21.08 1.60
C LEU A 297 1.01 -22.49 1.25
N ARG A 298 0.77 -22.77 -0.03
CA ARG A 298 0.28 -24.07 -0.52
C ARG A 298 1.15 -24.58 -1.67
N PRO A 299 1.51 -25.87 -1.73
CA PRO A 299 2.19 -26.42 -2.88
C PRO A 299 1.22 -26.45 -4.08
N LEU A 300 1.77 -26.33 -5.29
CA LEU A 300 1.04 -26.48 -6.54
C LEU A 300 1.29 -27.88 -7.07
N GLY A 301 0.21 -28.64 -7.30
CA GLY A 301 0.30 -29.93 -7.96
C GLY A 301 0.69 -29.80 -9.43
N SER A 302 0.93 -30.93 -10.10
CA SER A 302 1.29 -30.96 -11.53
C SER A 302 0.24 -30.32 -12.45
N THR A 303 -1.01 -30.21 -11.99
CA THR A 303 -2.12 -29.55 -12.68
C THR A 303 -2.23 -28.05 -12.41
N GLY A 304 -1.36 -27.48 -11.55
CA GLY A 304 -1.43 -26.09 -11.10
C GLY A 304 -2.50 -25.82 -10.03
N VAL A 305 -3.18 -26.86 -9.53
CA VAL A 305 -4.14 -26.76 -8.43
C VAL A 305 -3.38 -26.69 -7.10
N ALA A 306 -3.79 -25.77 -6.23
CA ALA A 306 -3.22 -25.63 -4.89
C ALA A 306 -3.61 -26.83 -4.02
N GLY A 307 -2.61 -27.49 -3.44
CA GLY A 307 -2.80 -28.52 -2.42
C GLY A 307 -3.04 -27.94 -1.03
N GLU A 308 -2.91 -28.81 -0.02
CA GLU A 308 -3.12 -28.41 1.38
C GLU A 308 -2.07 -27.42 1.90
N PRO A 309 -2.43 -26.52 2.83
CA PRO A 309 -1.50 -25.60 3.47
C PRO A 309 -0.28 -26.32 4.08
N VAL A 310 0.91 -25.79 3.85
CA VAL A 310 2.09 -26.24 4.60
C VAL A 310 2.07 -25.69 6.02
N PRO A 311 2.64 -26.39 7.02
CA PRO A 311 2.77 -25.87 8.37
C PRO A 311 3.61 -24.59 8.40
N VAL A 312 3.08 -23.53 9.02
CA VAL A 312 3.77 -22.25 9.23
C VAL A 312 3.55 -21.78 10.66
N SER A 313 4.63 -21.74 11.43
CA SER A 313 4.70 -21.33 12.84
C SER A 313 5.52 -20.06 13.07
N SER A 314 6.13 -19.53 12.01
CA SER A 314 6.87 -18.26 12.02
C SER A 314 6.87 -17.63 10.62
N GLU A 315 7.22 -16.34 10.51
CA GLU A 315 7.48 -15.76 9.18
C GLU A 315 8.65 -16.49 8.49
N ARG A 316 9.65 -16.97 9.24
CA ARG A 316 10.85 -17.63 8.71
C ARG A 316 10.53 -18.93 8.00
N ASP A 317 9.56 -19.69 8.49
CA ASP A 317 9.14 -20.95 7.86
C ASP A 317 8.71 -20.71 6.40
N VAL A 318 8.05 -19.58 6.10
CA VAL A 318 7.67 -19.23 4.72
C VAL A 318 8.91 -19.00 3.84
N PHE A 319 9.96 -18.39 4.37
CA PHE A 319 11.22 -18.21 3.64
C PHE A 319 11.93 -19.55 3.43
N ASP A 320 11.97 -20.40 4.45
CA ASP A 320 12.61 -21.71 4.39
C ASP A 320 11.93 -22.63 3.37
N TRP A 321 10.59 -22.68 3.35
CA TRP A 321 9.81 -23.41 2.33
C TRP A 321 10.10 -22.92 0.91
N LEU A 322 10.41 -21.64 0.74
CA LEU A 322 10.70 -21.02 -0.55
C LEU A 322 12.20 -21.03 -0.89
N GLY A 323 13.05 -21.62 -0.05
CA GLY A 323 14.50 -21.65 -0.27
C GLY A 323 15.15 -20.26 -0.24
N LEU A 324 14.58 -19.32 0.51
CA LEU A 324 15.06 -17.94 0.61
C LEU A 324 15.75 -17.69 1.95
N PRO A 325 16.81 -16.87 2.01
CA PRO A 325 17.30 -16.38 3.28
C PRO A 325 16.25 -15.47 3.94
N TYR A 326 16.06 -15.62 5.26
CA TYR A 326 15.14 -14.77 6.00
C TYR A 326 15.54 -13.30 5.91
N ARG A 327 14.55 -12.45 5.69
CA ARG A 327 14.71 -11.00 5.67
C ARG A 327 13.90 -10.37 6.79
N GLU A 328 14.57 -9.58 7.61
CA GLU A 328 13.91 -8.78 8.65
C GLU A 328 12.95 -7.77 8.02
N PRO A 329 11.86 -7.35 8.71
CA PRO A 329 10.89 -6.39 8.16
C PRO A 329 11.51 -5.14 7.52
N GLN A 330 12.60 -4.62 8.07
CA GLN A 330 13.32 -3.43 7.60
C GLN A 330 13.96 -3.63 6.22
N GLN A 331 14.24 -4.87 5.85
CA GLN A 331 14.83 -5.26 4.56
C GLN A 331 13.78 -5.52 3.47
N ARG A 332 12.49 -5.34 3.76
CA ARG A 332 11.37 -5.68 2.86
C ARG A 332 10.79 -4.48 2.11
N ASN A 333 11.59 -3.44 1.90
CA ASN A 333 11.14 -2.24 1.17
C ASN A 333 11.29 -2.39 -0.36
N GLY A 334 12.04 -3.37 -0.84
CA GLY A 334 12.21 -3.70 -2.27
C GLY A 334 11.77 -5.13 -2.61
N PRO A 335 12.11 -5.63 -3.81
CA PRO A 335 11.90 -7.02 -4.19
C PRO A 335 12.67 -8.02 -3.30
N VAL A 336 12.25 -9.28 -3.33
CA VAL A 336 12.88 -10.37 -2.55
C VAL A 336 14.26 -10.80 -3.10
N ASP A 337 14.54 -10.52 -4.37
CA ASP A 337 15.77 -10.93 -5.07
C ASP A 337 16.89 -9.88 -5.06
N GLU A 338 16.73 -8.77 -4.32
CA GLU A 338 17.73 -7.68 -4.18
C GLU A 338 18.21 -7.55 -2.75
#